data_AF-A3THK5-F1
#
_entry.id   AF-A3THK5-F1
#
_cell.length_a   1.000
_cell.length_b   1.000
_cell.length_c   1.000
_cell.angle_alpha   90.00
_cell.angle_beta   90.00
_cell.angle_gamma   90.00
#
_symmetry.space_group_name_H-M   'P 1'
#
loop_
_entity.id
_entity.type
_entity.pdbx_description
1 polymer ?
#
loop_
_entity_poly.entity_id
_entity_poly.type
_entity_poly.pdbx_seq_one_letter_code
_entity_poly.pdbx_strand_id
1 'polypeptide(L)'
;MSLRALAVRMVNTGDLRERARRWRIAAEDTRAECAMLRKVAELSWRAPSAEQFRRVITTRVRELRELAEREDAVADLLDRVADSAEQAA
;
A
#
# COMPACT_ATOMS: atom_id res chain seq x y z
N MET A 1 29.23 8.63 21.21
CA MET A 1 28.16 9.23 20.39
C MET A 1 27.49 10.34 21.20
N SER A 2 27.08 11.48 20.61
CA SER A 2 26.47 12.61 21.35
C SER A 2 24.95 12.48 21.44
N LEU A 3 24.32 12.94 22.53
CA LEU A 3 22.86 12.96 22.74
C LEU A 3 22.10 13.63 21.58
N ARG A 4 22.70 14.64 20.95
CA ARG A 4 22.12 15.32 19.78
C ARG A 4 22.05 14.40 18.55
N ALA A 5 23.04 13.54 18.35
CA ALA A 5 23.05 12.58 17.24
C ALA A 5 22.02 11.47 17.45
N LEU A 6 21.84 11.02 18.69
CA LEU A 6 20.79 10.09 19.10
C LEU A 6 19.40 10.68 18.85
N ALA A 7 19.15 11.92 19.27
CA ALA A 7 17.87 12.60 19.07
C ALA A 7 17.51 12.78 17.58
N VAL A 8 18.46 13.24 16.75
CA VAL A 8 18.24 13.37 15.28
C VAL A 8 17.92 12.03 14.65
N ARG A 9 18.57 10.96 15.11
CA ARG A 9 18.36 9.61 14.59
C ARG A 9 17.00 9.03 15.00
N MET A 10 16.59 9.21 16.25
CA MET A 10 15.25 8.81 16.73
C MET A 10 14.13 9.55 15.99
N VAL A 11 14.32 10.83 15.68
CA VAL A 11 13.37 11.59 14.83
C VAL A 11 13.28 10.97 13.44
N ASN A 12 14.41 10.60 12.84
CA ASN A 12 14.45 9.99 11.51
C ASN A 12 13.81 8.58 11.48
N THR A 13 13.98 7.75 12.51
CA THR A 13 13.31 6.45 12.59
C THR A 13 11.80 6.58 12.79
N GLY A 14 11.36 7.58 13.57
CA GLY A 14 9.94 7.94 13.70
C GLY A 14 9.32 8.35 12.37
N ASP A 15 10.01 9.18 11.58
CA ASP A 15 9.55 9.62 10.26
C ASP A 15 9.41 8.47 9.27
N LEU A 16 10.35 7.50 9.29
CA LEU A 16 10.30 6.31 8.47
C LEU A 16 9.07 5.45 8.79
N ARG A 17 8.80 5.22 10.09
CA ARG A 17 7.62 4.46 10.53
C ARG A 17 6.31 5.15 10.19
N GLU A 18 6.25 6.47 10.32
CA GLU A 18 5.06 7.24 9.92
C GLU A 18 4.83 7.17 8.40
N ARG A 19 5.90 7.16 7.61
CA ARG A 19 5.79 6.92 6.16
C ARG A 19 5.34 5.49 5.86
N ALA A 20 5.85 4.48 6.57
CA ALA A 20 5.42 3.10 6.42
C ALA A 20 3.91 2.96 6.72
N ARG A 21 3.44 3.58 7.81
CA ARG A 21 2.01 3.63 8.16
C ARG A 21 1.15 4.22 7.05
N ARG A 22 1.58 5.33 6.45
CA ARG A 22 0.86 5.96 5.33
C ARG A 22 0.78 5.05 4.10
N TRP A 23 1.84 4.30 3.80
CA TRP A 23 1.80 3.30 2.72
C TRP A 23 0.85 2.15 3.01
N ARG A 24 0.75 1.68 4.25
CA ARG A 24 -0.24 0.65 4.64
C ARG A 24 -1.67 1.13 4.47
N ILE A 25 -1.95 2.37 4.86
CA ILE A 25 -3.27 2.99 4.65
C ILE A 25 -3.59 3.05 3.14
N ALA A 26 -2.63 3.47 2.31
CA ALA A 26 -2.82 3.47 0.85
C ALA A 26 -3.11 2.06 0.30
N ALA A 27 -2.40 1.03 0.79
CA ALA A 27 -2.65 -0.35 0.39
C ALA A 27 -4.05 -0.85 0.81
N GLU A 28 -4.53 -0.45 1.99
CA GLU A 28 -5.89 -0.73 2.45
C GLU A 28 -6.95 -0.07 1.57
N ASP A 29 -6.75 1.21 1.22
CA ASP A 29 -7.64 1.95 0.33
C ASP A 29 -7.70 1.32 -1.08
N THR A 30 -6.54 0.94 -1.63
CA THR A 30 -6.43 0.25 -2.92
C THR A 30 -7.18 -1.10 -2.90
N ARG A 31 -7.10 -1.86 -1.79
CA ARG A 31 -7.87 -3.11 -1.63
C ARG A 31 -9.37 -2.86 -1.50
N ALA A 32 -9.78 -1.79 -0.83
CA ALA A 32 -11.18 -1.40 -0.72
C ALA A 32 -11.76 -1.06 -2.11
N GLU A 33 -10.99 -0.33 -2.94
CA GLU A 33 -11.37 -0.05 -4.32
C GLU A 33 -11.49 -1.32 -5.17
N CYS A 34 -10.56 -2.26 -5.04
CA CYS A 34 -10.67 -3.59 -5.68
C CYS A 34 -11.99 -4.30 -5.32
N ALA A 35 -12.36 -4.28 -4.04
CA ALA A 35 -13.59 -4.90 -3.56
C ALA A 35 -14.84 -4.21 -4.11
N MET A 36 -14.82 -2.88 -4.21
CA MET A 36 -15.89 -2.10 -4.85
C MET A 36 -16.04 -2.47 -6.33
N LEU A 37 -14.95 -2.48 -7.10
CA LEU A 37 -14.99 -2.78 -8.54
C LEU A 37 -15.53 -4.18 -8.82
N ARG A 38 -15.19 -5.16 -7.98
CA ARG A 38 -15.75 -6.52 -8.06
C ARG A 38 -17.27 -6.54 -7.88
N LYS A 39 -17.78 -5.87 -6.84
CA LYS A 39 -19.22 -5.74 -6.62
C LYS A 39 -19.92 -5.09 -7.80
N VAL A 40 -19.33 -4.03 -8.37
CA VAL A 40 -19.88 -3.37 -9.57
C VAL A 40 -19.93 -4.33 -10.77
N ALA A 41 -18.87 -5.12 -10.99
CA ALA A 41 -18.85 -6.12 -12.07
C ALA A 41 -19.92 -7.21 -11.92
N GLU A 42 -20.18 -7.67 -10.69
CA GLU A 42 -21.24 -8.63 -10.38
C GLU A 42 -22.64 -8.08 -10.68
N LEU A 43 -22.87 -6.79 -10.37
CA LEU A 43 -24.16 -6.12 -10.57
C LEU A 43 -24.47 -5.78 -12.04
N SER A 44 -23.46 -5.80 -12.91
CA SER A 44 -23.58 -5.38 -14.32
C SER A 44 -24.20 -6.45 -15.25
N TRP A 45 -24.97 -7.38 -14.68
CA TRP A 45 -25.39 -8.62 -15.34
C TRP A 45 -26.64 -8.43 -16.23
N ARG A 46 -26.45 -8.18 -17.55
CA ARG A 46 -27.34 -8.61 -18.67
C ARG A 46 -27.12 -7.90 -20.02
N ALA A 47 -26.30 -6.85 -20.10
CA ALA A 47 -26.07 -6.17 -21.38
C ALA A 47 -24.99 -6.87 -22.24
N PRO A 48 -25.06 -6.81 -23.58
CA PRO A 48 -23.97 -7.25 -24.46
C PRO A 48 -22.62 -6.56 -24.14
N SER A 49 -22.66 -5.33 -23.64
CA SER A 49 -21.48 -4.60 -23.16
C SER A 49 -20.93 -5.10 -21.82
N ALA A 50 -21.67 -5.95 -21.09
CA ALA A 50 -21.28 -6.45 -19.78
C ALA A 50 -20.07 -7.38 -19.83
N GLU A 51 -19.82 -8.07 -20.95
CA GLU A 51 -18.61 -8.89 -21.09
C GLU A 51 -17.37 -8.01 -21.26
N GLN A 52 -17.44 -7.00 -22.13
CA GLN A 52 -16.35 -6.04 -22.31
C GLN A 52 -16.06 -5.28 -21.01
N PHE A 53 -17.12 -4.86 -20.30
CA PHE A 53 -17.01 -4.24 -18.99
C PHE A 53 -16.33 -5.17 -17.97
N ARG A 54 -16.73 -6.45 -17.89
CA ARG A 54 -16.10 -7.44 -17.00
C ARG A 54 -14.61 -7.64 -17.30
N ARG A 55 -14.21 -7.66 -18.59
CA ARG A 55 -12.79 -7.75 -18.97
C ARG A 55 -12.00 -6.53 -18.48
N VAL A 56 -12.52 -5.32 -18.69
CA VAL A 56 -11.88 -4.08 -18.22
C VAL A 56 -11.72 -4.09 -16.70
N ILE A 57 -12.80 -4.41 -15.97
CA ILE A 57 -12.76 -4.47 -14.50
C ILE A 57 -11.78 -5.53 -14.01
N THR A 58 -11.74 -6.71 -14.64
CA THR A 58 -10.80 -7.78 -14.27
C THR A 58 -9.35 -7.31 -14.40
N THR A 59 -9.01 -6.63 -15.49
CA THR A 59 -7.68 -6.06 -15.69
C THR A 59 -7.36 -5.02 -14.62
N ARG A 60 -8.27 -4.08 -14.35
CA ARG A 60 -8.06 -3.03 -13.35
C ARG A 60 -7.93 -3.58 -11.93
N VAL A 61 -8.74 -4.57 -11.56
CA VAL A 61 -8.64 -5.24 -10.26
C VAL A 61 -7.29 -5.95 -10.12
N ARG A 62 -6.75 -6.54 -11.19
CA ARG A 62 -5.41 -7.14 -11.16
C ARG A 62 -4.32 -6.08 -10.95
N GLU A 63 -4.36 -5.00 -11.72
CA GLU A 63 -3.39 -3.90 -11.62
C GLU A 63 -3.41 -3.24 -10.23
N LEU A 64 -4.60 -3.01 -9.66
CA LEU A 64 -4.74 -2.45 -8.31
C LEU A 64 -4.24 -3.41 -7.23
N ARG A 65 -4.39 -4.73 -7.41
CA ARG A 65 -3.80 -5.71 -6.48
C ARG A 65 -2.27 -5.66 -6.53
N GLU A 66 -1.70 -5.64 -7.73
CA GLU A 66 -0.25 -5.49 -7.92
C GLU A 66 0.25 -4.16 -7.32
N LEU A 67 -0.56 -3.10 -7.36
CA LEU A 67 -0.26 -1.83 -6.71
C LEU A 67 -0.26 -1.97 -5.18
N ALA A 68 -1.32 -2.53 -4.59
CA ALA A 68 -1.41 -2.73 -3.14
C ALA A 68 -0.25 -3.57 -2.58
N GLU A 69 0.19 -4.61 -3.32
CA GLU A 69 1.36 -5.41 -2.95
C GLU A 69 2.65 -4.59 -2.94
N ARG A 70 2.81 -3.65 -3.89
CA ARG A 70 3.96 -2.74 -3.93
C ARG A 70 3.91 -1.73 -2.80
N GLU A 71 2.74 -1.21 -2.47
CA GLU A 71 2.53 -0.28 -1.36
C GLU A 71 2.94 -0.91 -0.03
N ASP A 72 2.51 -2.15 0.24
CA ASP A 72 2.96 -2.94 1.39
C ASP A 72 4.47 -3.17 1.38
N ALA A 73 5.05 -3.56 0.24
CA ALA A 73 6.48 -3.81 0.13
C ALA A 73 7.32 -2.56 0.44
N VAL A 74 6.83 -1.37 0.08
CA VAL A 74 7.47 -0.10 0.43
C VAL A 74 7.35 0.16 1.94
N ALA A 75 6.19 -0.10 2.55
CA ALA A 75 6.02 0.02 4.00
C ALA A 75 6.99 -0.90 4.76
N ASP A 76 7.12 -2.16 4.34
CA ASP A 76 8.01 -3.13 4.97
C ASP A 76 9.49 -2.78 4.77
N LEU A 77 9.85 -2.17 3.64
CA LEU A 77 11.20 -1.65 3.44
C LEU A 77 11.50 -0.50 4.41
N LEU A 78 10.57 0.43 4.59
CA LEU A 78 10.73 1.58 5.49
C LEU A 78 10.89 1.12 6.95
N ASP A 79 10.09 0.15 7.39
CA ASP A 79 10.22 -0.43 8.74
C ASP A 79 11.56 -1.14 8.92
N ARG A 80 12.01 -1.95 7.95
CA ARG A 80 13.33 -2.60 8.03
C ARG A 80 14.48 -1.60 8.09
N VAL A 81 14.38 -0.49 7.36
CA VAL A 81 15.37 0.59 7.42
C VAL A 81 15.34 1.26 8.80
N ALA A 82 14.15 1.51 9.36
CA ALA A 82 14.02 2.05 10.71
C ALA A 82 14.64 1.11 11.76
N ASP A 83 14.37 -0.19 11.69
CA ASP A 83 14.91 -1.18 12.62
C ASP A 83 16.43 -1.31 12.52
N SER A 84 16.97 -1.34 11.30
CA SER A 84 18.43 -1.34 11.06
C SER A 84 19.07 -0.06 11.62
N ALA A 85 18.38 1.07 11.45
CA ALA A 85 18.75 2.36 12.01
C ALA A 85 18.45 2.47 13.51
N GLU A 86 17.94 1.47 14.20
CA GLU A 86 17.91 1.42 15.66
C GLU A 86 18.99 0.49 16.20
N GLN A 87 19.20 -0.65 15.54
CA GLN A 87 20.21 -1.63 15.94
C GLN A 87 21.66 -1.13 15.81
N ALA A 88 21.94 -0.22 14.88
CA ALA A 88 23.28 0.37 14.73
C ALA A 88 23.59 1.47 15.78
N ALA A 89 22.76 1.62 16.84
CA ALA A 89 22.82 2.71 17.83
C ALA A 89 23.48 2.22 19.11
#